data_AF-A0AAD6XME3-F1
#
_entry.id   AF-A0AAD6XME3-F1
#
_cell.length_a   1.000
_cell.length_b   1.000
_cell.length_c   1.000
_cell.angle_alpha   90.00
_cell.angle_beta   90.00
_cell.angle_gamma   90.00
#
_symmetry.space_group_name_H-M   'P 1'
#
loop_
_entity.id
_entity.type
_entity.pdbx_description
1 polymer ?
#
loop_
_entity_poly.entity_id
_entity_poly.type
_entity_poly.pdbx_seq_one_letter_code
_entity_poly.pdbx_strand_id
1 'polypeptide(L)'
;LPMHVRPAKVDNPGRYRGQDDHEVFMVALEKLLGWMRTSCYGGDDLDAYRISLLSGFLEGDAHQWFITEIDNPRSPGSYSLDFAGVICALHRRYVKSSSAQRAYRAFESV
;
A
#
# COMPACT_ATOMS: atom_id res chain seq x y z
N LEU A 1 -28.99 13.55 -0.81
CA LEU A 1 -28.08 14.72 -0.64
C LEU A 1 -28.77 15.95 -1.23
N PRO A 2 -28.65 17.15 -0.63
CA PRO A 2 -29.22 18.37 -1.18
C PRO A 2 -28.64 18.63 -2.57
N MET A 3 -29.48 19.02 -3.54
CA MET A 3 -29.17 19.09 -4.98
C MET A 3 -28.04 20.06 -5.40
N HIS A 4 -27.36 20.70 -4.44
CA HIS A 4 -26.33 21.73 -4.69
C HIS A 4 -25.01 21.46 -3.96
N VAL A 5 -24.86 20.30 -3.30
CA VAL A 5 -23.57 19.91 -2.72
C VAL A 5 -22.73 19.31 -3.84
N ARG A 6 -21.77 20.10 -4.36
CA ARG A 6 -20.69 19.52 -5.18
C ARG A 6 -19.99 18.47 -4.32
N PRO A 7 -19.83 17.21 -4.78
CA PRO A 7 -18.98 16.26 -4.09
C PRO A 7 -17.64 16.94 -3.83
N ALA A 8 -17.17 16.95 -2.59
CA ALA A 8 -15.82 17.39 -2.31
C ALA A 8 -14.90 16.58 -3.23
N LYS A 9 -14.11 17.26 -4.06
CA LYS A 9 -13.14 16.58 -4.90
C LYS A 9 -12.19 15.87 -3.93
N VAL A 10 -12.25 14.55 -3.90
CA VAL A 10 -11.36 13.79 -3.04
C VAL A 10 -9.98 13.87 -3.68
N ASP A 11 -9.09 14.63 -3.06
CA ASP A 11 -7.74 14.80 -3.58
C ASP A 11 -7.01 13.46 -3.64
N ASN A 12 -6.22 13.27 -4.70
CA ASN A 12 -5.46 12.05 -4.91
C ASN A 12 -4.57 11.79 -3.67
N PRO A 13 -4.51 10.55 -3.14
CA PRO A 13 -3.81 10.23 -1.90
C PRO A 13 -2.29 10.47 -1.95
N GLY A 14 -1.74 10.78 -3.13
CA GLY A 14 -0.33 11.03 -3.36
C GLY A 14 0.32 9.84 -4.06
N ARG A 15 1.64 9.72 -3.96
CA ARG A 15 2.40 8.61 -4.54
C ARG A 15 3.40 8.05 -3.53
N TYR A 16 3.54 6.72 -3.51
CA TYR A 16 4.53 6.01 -2.70
C TYR A 16 5.60 5.38 -3.59
N ARG A 17 6.89 5.62 -3.28
CA ARG A 17 8.04 5.19 -4.10
C ARG A 17 8.72 3.92 -3.61
N GLY A 18 8.40 3.46 -2.39
CA GLY A 18 9.15 2.39 -1.74
C GLY A 18 10.28 2.91 -0.85
N GLN A 19 10.06 4.00 -0.10
CA GLN A 19 11.03 4.49 0.87
C GLN A 19 11.20 3.47 2.03
N ASP A 20 12.44 3.18 2.43
CA ASP A 20 12.74 2.30 3.58
C ASP A 20 12.58 3.04 4.92
N ASP A 21 11.35 3.46 5.19
CA ASP A 21 10.98 4.20 6.39
C ASP A 21 9.55 3.82 6.80
N HIS A 22 9.40 3.36 8.05
CA HIS A 22 8.12 2.90 8.57
C HIS A 22 7.09 4.03 8.66
N GLU A 23 7.48 5.20 9.14
CA GLU A 23 6.57 6.33 9.32
C GLU A 23 6.11 6.87 7.96
N VAL A 24 7.02 6.96 6.99
CA VAL A 24 6.68 7.35 5.61
C VAL A 24 5.67 6.38 5.01
N PHE A 25 5.86 5.07 5.20
CA PHE A 25 4.92 4.05 4.75
C PHE A 25 3.55 4.19 5.44
N MET A 26 3.52 4.36 6.76
CA MET A 26 2.26 4.48 7.51
C MET A 26 1.47 5.73 7.13
N VAL A 27 2.14 6.88 6.97
CA VAL A 27 1.51 8.12 6.51
C VAL A 27 0.98 7.96 5.07
N ALA A 28 1.72 7.28 4.19
CA ALA A 28 1.25 7.00 2.84
C ALA A 28 0.03 6.07 2.84
N LEU A 29 0.04 5.02 3.65
CA LEU A 29 -1.07 4.08 3.78
C LEU A 29 -2.31 4.75 4.35
N GLU A 30 -2.18 5.60 5.36
CA GLU A 30 -3.30 6.35 5.94
C GLU A 30 -3.99 7.23 4.88
N LYS A 31 -3.21 7.93 4.05
CA LYS A 31 -3.75 8.73 2.94
C LYS A 31 -4.52 7.87 1.93
N LEU A 32 -3.96 6.73 1.54
CA LEU A 32 -4.61 5.79 0.62
C LEU A 32 -5.94 5.27 1.19
N LEU A 33 -5.93 4.80 2.44
CA LEU A 33 -7.13 4.27 3.09
C LEU A 33 -8.18 5.35 3.35
N GLY A 34 -7.75 6.56 3.72
CA GLY A 34 -8.62 7.73 3.86
C GLY A 34 -9.34 8.04 2.55
N TRP A 35 -8.57 8.13 1.45
CA TRP A 35 -9.12 8.37 0.11
C TRP A 35 -10.09 7.26 -0.35
N MET A 36 -9.74 6.00 -0.13
CA MET A 36 -10.63 4.87 -0.45
C MET A 36 -11.94 4.94 0.36
N ARG A 37 -11.85 5.26 1.65
CA ARG A 37 -13.02 5.37 2.54
C ARG A 37 -13.96 6.50 2.09
N THR A 38 -13.41 7.67 1.77
CA THR A 38 -14.21 8.82 1.28
C THR A 38 -14.79 8.59 -0.11
N SER A 39 -14.18 7.71 -0.90
CA SER A 39 -14.63 7.35 -2.25
C SER A 39 -15.51 6.08 -2.27
N CYS A 40 -15.89 5.56 -1.09
CA CYS A 40 -16.69 4.35 -0.91
C CYS A 40 -16.06 3.07 -1.52
N TYR A 41 -14.74 3.00 -1.62
CA TYR A 41 -13.99 1.82 -2.08
C TYR A 41 -13.63 0.88 -0.93
N GLY A 42 -14.59 0.57 -0.06
CA GLY A 42 -14.44 -0.36 1.07
C GLY A 42 -15.23 -1.64 0.90
N GLY A 43 -14.92 -2.65 1.72
CA GLY A 43 -15.58 -3.96 1.70
C GLY A 43 -14.83 -5.01 0.89
N ASP A 44 -15.09 -6.27 1.21
CA ASP A 44 -14.37 -7.44 0.67
C ASP A 44 -14.68 -7.67 -0.82
N ASP A 45 -15.87 -7.26 -1.28
CA ASP A 45 -16.26 -7.38 -2.69
C ASP A 45 -15.45 -6.47 -3.62
N LEU A 46 -14.80 -5.43 -3.07
CA LEU A 46 -14.02 -4.46 -3.83
C LEU A 46 -12.51 -4.75 -3.76
N ASP A 47 -12.10 -5.89 -3.23
CA ASP A 47 -10.71 -6.16 -2.91
C ASP A 47 -9.80 -6.12 -4.15
N ALA A 48 -10.19 -6.82 -5.22
CA ALA A 48 -9.49 -6.77 -6.51
C ALA A 48 -9.42 -5.33 -7.08
N TYR A 49 -10.49 -4.56 -6.90
CA TYR A 49 -10.53 -3.17 -7.34
C TYR A 49 -9.59 -2.29 -6.51
N ARG A 50 -9.51 -2.51 -5.19
CA ARG A 50 -8.57 -1.81 -4.30
C ARG A 50 -7.11 -2.12 -4.64
N ILE A 51 -6.82 -3.34 -5.09
CA ILE A 51 -5.49 -3.71 -5.63
C ILE A 51 -5.20 -2.93 -6.91
N SER A 52 -6.16 -2.79 -7.84
CA SER A 52 -5.98 -1.95 -9.03
C SER A 52 -5.75 -0.47 -8.68
N LEU A 53 -6.48 0.05 -7.68
CA LEU A 53 -6.29 1.42 -7.19
C LEU A 53 -4.92 1.61 -6.53
N LEU A 54 -4.43 0.61 -5.80
CA LEU A 54 -3.10 0.61 -5.20
C LEU A 54 -2.01 0.75 -6.28
N SER A 55 -2.12 0.06 -7.42
CA SER A 55 -1.17 0.24 -8.54
C SER A 55 -1.05 1.71 -8.94
N GLY A 56 -2.19 2.42 -9.04
CA GLY A 56 -2.27 3.85 -9.33
C GLY A 56 -1.80 4.78 -8.19
N PHE A 57 -1.51 4.26 -7.01
CA PHE A 57 -0.92 4.98 -5.88
C PHE A 57 0.60 4.80 -5.79
N LEU A 58 1.14 3.74 -6.40
CA LEU A 58 2.57 3.49 -6.44
C LEU A 58 3.24 4.31 -7.55
N GLU A 59 4.53 4.57 -7.39
CA GLU A 59 5.40 5.08 -8.46
C GLU A 59 6.83 4.56 -8.30
N GLY A 60 7.67 4.76 -9.32
CA GLY A 60 9.07 4.38 -9.26
C GLY A 60 9.29 2.89 -8.96
N ASP A 61 10.20 2.60 -8.03
CA ASP A 61 10.60 1.23 -7.68
C ASP A 61 9.43 0.41 -7.11
N ALA A 62 8.61 1.00 -6.22
CA ALA A 62 7.44 0.31 -5.67
C ALA A 62 6.43 -0.12 -6.73
N HIS A 63 6.18 0.72 -7.73
CA HIS A 63 5.29 0.38 -8.83
C HIS A 63 5.87 -0.72 -9.73
N GLN A 64 7.18 -0.65 -10.02
CA GLN A 64 7.86 -1.67 -10.80
C GLN A 64 7.81 -3.03 -10.11
N TRP A 65 8.10 -3.08 -8.80
CA TRP A 65 7.97 -4.29 -8.00
C TRP A 65 6.54 -4.83 -8.00
N PHE A 66 5.55 -3.96 -7.83
CA PHE A 66 4.14 -4.36 -7.85
C PHE A 66 3.76 -5.02 -9.18
N ILE A 67 4.12 -4.42 -10.32
CA ILE A 67 3.83 -5.00 -11.64
C ILE A 67 4.53 -6.35 -11.82
N THR A 68 5.76 -6.48 -11.33
CA THR A 68 6.56 -7.70 -11.56
C THR A 68 6.15 -8.87 -10.65
N GLU A 69 5.79 -8.58 -9.40
CA GLU A 69 5.59 -9.60 -8.36
C GLU A 69 4.13 -9.84 -8.01
N ILE A 70 3.28 -8.80 -8.08
CA ILE A 70 1.88 -8.84 -7.66
C ILE A 70 0.95 -8.90 -8.87
N ASP A 71 1.06 -7.95 -9.80
CA ASP A 71 0.21 -7.83 -11.00
C ASP A 71 0.80 -8.56 -12.21
N ASN A 72 1.53 -9.64 -11.95
CA ASN A 72 2.13 -10.48 -12.98
C ASN A 72 1.47 -11.85 -12.97
N PRO A 73 0.70 -12.22 -14.02
CA PRO A 73 0.03 -13.51 -14.10
C PRO A 73 0.99 -14.72 -14.17
N ARG A 74 2.30 -14.48 -14.32
CA ARG A 74 3.35 -15.50 -14.30
C ARG A 74 4.09 -15.59 -12.96
N SER A 75 3.86 -14.65 -12.04
CA SER A 75 4.47 -14.70 -10.71
C SER A 75 3.78 -15.79 -9.87
N PRO A 76 4.52 -16.73 -9.26
CA PRO A 76 3.96 -17.79 -8.43
C PRO A 76 3.10 -17.28 -7.26
N GLY A 77 3.30 -16.02 -6.83
CA GLY A 77 2.58 -15.39 -5.72
C GLY A 77 1.43 -14.45 -6.13
N SER A 78 1.19 -14.23 -7.42
CA SER A 78 0.25 -13.21 -7.92
C SER A 78 -1.23 -13.51 -7.63
N TYR A 79 -1.62 -14.79 -7.52
CA TYR A 79 -3.02 -15.19 -7.49
C TYR A 79 -3.64 -15.33 -6.08
N SER A 80 -2.89 -15.13 -5.00
CA SER A 80 -3.35 -15.50 -3.65
C SER A 80 -3.46 -14.36 -2.64
N LEU A 81 -3.08 -13.14 -3.01
CA LEU A 81 -3.07 -12.02 -2.07
C LEU A 81 -4.34 -11.18 -2.22
N ASP A 82 -5.05 -11.01 -1.11
CA ASP A 82 -6.04 -9.97 -0.94
C ASP A 82 -5.34 -8.60 -0.76
N PHE A 83 -6.10 -7.50 -0.76
CA PHE A 83 -5.56 -6.15 -0.63
C PHE A 83 -4.69 -6.03 0.64
N ALA A 84 -5.14 -6.58 1.76
CA ALA A 84 -4.38 -6.59 3.01
C ALA A 84 -3.04 -7.34 2.87
N GLY A 85 -3.05 -8.49 2.20
CA GLY A 85 -1.88 -9.30 1.88
C GLY A 85 -0.89 -8.56 0.99
N VAL A 86 -1.37 -7.81 -0.01
CA VAL A 86 -0.54 -6.96 -0.85
C VAL A 86 0.08 -5.80 -0.06
N ILE A 87 -0.68 -5.13 0.82
CA ILE A 87 -0.15 -4.09 1.71
C ILE A 87 0.93 -4.66 2.63
N CYS A 88 0.73 -5.85 3.19
CA CYS A 88 1.73 -6.55 4.00
C CYS A 88 2.98 -6.92 3.19
N ALA A 89 2.82 -7.35 1.94
CA ALA A 89 3.95 -7.64 1.05
C ALA A 89 4.76 -6.37 0.74
N LEU A 90 4.07 -5.25 0.46
CA LEU A 90 4.67 -3.94 0.23
C LEU A 90 5.46 -3.46 1.47
N HIS A 91 4.86 -3.59 2.66
CA HIS A 91 5.53 -3.28 3.94
C HIS A 91 6.78 -4.12 4.13
N ARG A 92 6.70 -5.45 4.01
CA ARG A 92 7.86 -6.35 4.15
C ARG A 92 8.97 -6.05 3.15
N ARG A 93 8.62 -5.65 1.93
CA ARG A 93 9.58 -5.37 0.85
C ARG A 93 10.39 -4.12 1.09
N TYR A 94 9.74 -3.06 1.56
CA TYR A 94 10.30 -1.72 1.62
C TYR A 94 10.63 -1.27 3.03
N VAL A 95 9.77 -1.54 4.00
CA VAL A 95 10.00 -1.19 5.39
C VAL A 95 10.82 -2.31 6.02
N LYS A 96 12.15 -2.21 5.89
CA LYS A 96 13.01 -3.08 6.67
C LYS A 96 12.79 -2.70 8.12
N SER A 97 12.50 -3.70 8.94
CA SER A 97 12.31 -3.49 10.36
C SER A 97 13.64 -3.00 10.95
N SER A 98 13.85 -1.68 10.99
CA SER A 98 15.00 -1.08 11.67
C SER A 98 14.99 -1.44 13.16
N SER A 99 13.81 -1.79 13.70
CA SER A 99 13.61 -2.45 14.99
C SER A 99 14.17 -3.87 15.04
N ALA A 100 14.00 -4.71 14.01
CA ALA A 100 14.60 -6.04 13.94
C ALA A 100 16.12 -5.96 13.79
N GLN A 101 16.64 -5.04 12.96
CA GLN A 101 18.09 -4.83 12.84
C GLN A 101 18.69 -4.24 14.13
N ARG A 102 17.98 -3.33 14.81
CA ARG A 102 18.40 -2.78 16.12
C ARG A 102 18.32 -3.84 17.22
N ALA A 103 17.28 -4.66 17.27
CA ALA A 103 17.13 -5.75 18.21
C ALA A 103 18.19 -6.84 17.98
N TYR A 104 18.47 -7.18 16.73
CA TYR A 104 19.54 -8.11 16.36
C TYR A 104 20.91 -7.57 16.82
N ARG A 105 21.22 -6.30 16.55
CA ARG A 105 22.46 -5.66 17.01
C ARG A 105 22.55 -5.57 18.54
N ALA A 106 21.43 -5.33 19.22
CA ALA A 106 21.38 -5.32 20.68
C ALA A 106 21.60 -6.71 21.28
N PHE A 107 21.07 -7.76 20.63
CA PHE A 107 21.24 -9.15 21.04
C PHE A 107 22.67 -9.67 20.81
N GLU A 108 23.30 -9.36 19.67
CA GLU A 108 24.72 -9.71 19.42
C GLU A 108 25.72 -8.95 20.32
N SER A 109 25.26 -7.89 20.99
CA SER A 109 26.08 -7.12 21.94
C SER A 109 25.99 -7.59 23.40
N VAL A 110 25.26 -8.69 23.67
CA VAL A 110 25.13 -9.36 24.97
C VAL A 110 25.93 -10.66 24.99
#